data_AF-A0A9E2VQL0-F1
#
_entry.id   AF-A0A9E2VQL0-F1
#
_cell.length_a   1.000
_cell.length_b   1.000
_cell.length_c   1.000
_cell.angle_alpha   90.00
_cell.angle_beta   90.00
_cell.angle_gamma   90.00
#
_symmetry.space_group_name_H-M   'P 1'
#
loop_
_entity.id
_entity.type
_entity.pdbx_description
1 polymer ?
#
loop_
_entity_poly.entity_id
_entity_poly.type
_entity_poly.pdbx_seq_one_letter_code
_entity_poly.pdbx_strand_id
1 'polypeptide(L)'
;MTRTPFQPAQASPALRLVNAGVAFPQLRSRPSDASELVPPSQLPIRRRHVARENVSASKLKGTDSRWVFAVLVSKSLEGGRAAILTPEKRERLVASAVSMGLRPFDAHLVIAIVQDCARCGHDRLCEETESRLSLIRPPEESASATTGAWGLNGWLAAGSIALGLGLALWLILGVR
;
A
#
# COMPACT_ATOMS: atom_id res chain seq x y z
N MET A 1 -6.38 -28.70 61.56
CA MET A 1 -6.28 -27.89 60.34
C MET A 1 -5.47 -28.67 59.30
N THR A 2 -6.17 -29.42 58.45
CA THR A 2 -5.59 -30.33 57.43
C THR A 2 -5.63 -29.66 56.07
N ARG A 3 -4.46 -29.55 55.42
CA ARG A 3 -4.27 -28.87 54.12
C ARG A 3 -4.27 -29.92 53.01
N THR A 4 -5.32 -29.96 52.20
CA THR A 4 -5.42 -30.81 51.00
C THR A 4 -4.52 -30.25 49.89
N PRO A 5 -3.74 -31.08 49.17
CA PRO A 5 -2.97 -30.61 48.02
C PRO A 5 -3.86 -30.40 46.79
N PHE A 6 -3.60 -29.32 46.08
CA PHE A 6 -4.24 -28.93 44.83
C PHE A 6 -3.68 -29.74 43.65
N GLN A 7 -4.55 -30.39 42.88
CA GLN A 7 -4.20 -31.21 41.73
C GLN A 7 -4.68 -30.52 40.44
N PRO A 8 -3.79 -30.02 39.57
CA PRO A 8 -4.21 -29.44 38.30
C PRO A 8 -4.53 -30.54 37.29
N ALA A 9 -5.79 -30.60 36.85
CA ALA A 9 -6.22 -31.42 35.74
C ALA A 9 -5.64 -30.87 34.43
N GLN A 10 -4.74 -31.63 33.80
CA GLN A 10 -4.29 -31.36 32.42
C GLN A 10 -5.37 -31.83 31.45
N ALA A 11 -6.21 -30.91 30.98
CA ALA A 11 -7.08 -31.13 29.84
C ALA A 11 -6.39 -30.55 28.59
N SER A 12 -5.83 -31.42 27.75
CA SER A 12 -5.33 -31.03 26.44
C SER A 12 -6.51 -30.71 25.50
N PRO A 13 -6.56 -29.54 24.84
CA PRO A 13 -7.60 -29.24 23.88
C PRO A 13 -7.40 -30.06 22.61
N ALA A 14 -8.28 -31.04 22.38
CA ALA A 14 -8.36 -31.77 21.12
C ALA A 14 -8.92 -30.85 20.03
N LEU A 15 -8.04 -30.37 19.14
CA LEU A 15 -8.42 -29.63 17.93
C LEU A 15 -9.22 -30.56 17.01
N ARG A 16 -10.53 -30.34 16.93
CA ARG A 16 -11.44 -31.01 16.00
C ARG A 16 -11.45 -30.27 14.66
N LEU A 17 -10.90 -30.89 13.62
CA LEU A 17 -10.97 -30.39 12.24
C LEU A 17 -12.42 -30.51 11.72
N VAL A 18 -13.08 -29.38 11.55
CA VAL A 18 -14.42 -29.26 10.95
C VAL A 18 -14.25 -28.89 9.48
N ASN A 19 -13.99 -29.89 8.61
CA ASN A 19 -14.24 -29.88 7.14
C ASN A 19 -13.51 -31.02 6.38
N ALA A 20 -13.55 -32.26 6.89
CA ALA A 20 -12.96 -33.40 6.18
C ALA A 20 -13.79 -33.90 4.97
N GLY A 21 -14.88 -33.23 4.61
CA GLY A 21 -15.90 -33.76 3.69
C GLY A 21 -16.06 -33.06 2.34
N VAL A 22 -15.27 -32.03 2.01
CA VAL A 22 -15.43 -31.33 0.74
C VAL A 22 -14.58 -32.02 -0.33
N ALA A 23 -15.20 -32.90 -1.09
CA ALA A 23 -14.62 -33.52 -2.27
C ALA A 23 -14.26 -32.42 -3.29
N PHE A 24 -12.97 -32.16 -3.49
CA PHE A 24 -12.49 -31.25 -4.53
C PHE A 24 -12.53 -31.95 -5.90
N PRO A 25 -13.10 -31.31 -6.94
CA PRO A 25 -13.02 -31.80 -8.31
C PRO A 25 -11.56 -31.85 -8.77
N GLN A 26 -11.20 -32.98 -9.38
CA GLN A 26 -9.91 -33.28 -10.00
C GLN A 26 -9.49 -32.21 -11.02
N LEU A 27 -8.67 -31.26 -10.60
CA LEU A 27 -8.03 -30.30 -11.49
C LEU A 27 -6.74 -30.89 -12.06
N ARG A 28 -6.81 -31.21 -13.36
CA ARG A 28 -5.77 -31.10 -14.40
C ARG A 28 -4.33 -31.47 -14.03
N SER A 29 -3.89 -32.57 -14.65
CA SER A 29 -2.63 -32.66 -15.41
C SER A 29 -1.40 -32.05 -14.74
N ARG A 30 -0.90 -32.75 -13.73
CA ARG A 30 0.44 -32.56 -13.17
C ARG A 30 1.48 -32.89 -14.26
N PRO A 31 2.39 -31.97 -14.64
CA PRO A 31 3.56 -32.33 -15.43
C PRO A 31 4.40 -33.32 -14.62
N SER A 32 4.66 -34.47 -15.23
CA SER A 32 5.43 -35.58 -14.68
C SER A 32 6.92 -35.29 -14.77
N ASP A 33 7.37 -34.21 -14.12
CA ASP A 33 8.79 -34.07 -13.78
C ASP A 33 8.95 -34.41 -12.32
N ALA A 34 9.74 -35.46 -12.09
CA ALA A 34 10.10 -35.98 -10.79
C ALA A 34 10.45 -34.82 -9.85
N SER A 35 9.56 -34.59 -8.89
CA SER A 35 9.80 -33.69 -7.77
C SER A 35 11.08 -34.14 -7.09
N GLU A 36 12.14 -33.38 -7.31
CA GLU A 36 13.23 -33.18 -6.37
C GLU A 36 12.56 -32.94 -5.00
N LEU A 37 12.46 -34.01 -4.20
CA LEU A 37 11.90 -34.00 -2.87
C LEU A 37 12.85 -33.17 -2.00
N VAL A 38 12.68 -31.86 -2.04
CA VAL A 38 13.40 -30.95 -1.16
C VAL A 38 13.06 -31.37 0.26
N PRO A 39 14.06 -31.80 1.07
CA PRO A 39 13.81 -32.18 2.44
C PRO A 39 13.13 -31.02 3.18
N PRO A 40 12.14 -31.27 4.06
CA PRO A 40 11.42 -30.20 4.75
C PRO A 40 12.35 -29.27 5.55
N SER A 41 13.52 -29.75 5.95
CA SER A 41 14.59 -28.97 6.59
C SER A 41 15.25 -27.92 5.67
N GLN A 42 15.17 -28.07 4.34
CA GLN A 42 15.80 -27.18 3.36
C GLN A 42 14.83 -26.12 2.79
N LEU A 43 13.52 -26.27 3.03
CA LEU A 43 12.51 -25.30 2.58
C LEU A 43 12.73 -23.87 3.08
N PRO A 44 13.14 -23.62 4.35
CA PRO A 44 13.37 -22.25 4.83
C PRO A 44 14.56 -21.58 4.15
N ILE A 45 15.62 -22.35 3.87
CA ILE A 45 16.85 -21.86 3.23
C ILE A 45 16.58 -21.53 1.76
N ARG A 46 15.88 -22.42 1.04
CA ARG A 46 15.51 -22.20 -0.37
C ARG A 46 14.61 -20.97 -0.52
N ARG A 47 13.62 -20.80 0.37
CA ARG A 47 12.74 -19.60 0.38
C ARG A 47 13.52 -18.31 0.59
N ARG A 48 14.51 -18.30 1.51
CA ARG A 48 15.37 -17.13 1.72
C ARG A 48 16.25 -16.82 0.50
N HIS A 49 16.75 -17.84 -0.18
CA HIS A 49 17.55 -17.66 -1.39
C HIS A 49 16.72 -17.05 -2.52
N VAL A 50 15.54 -17.63 -2.81
CA VAL A 50 14.61 -17.09 -3.82
C VAL A 50 14.15 -15.68 -3.46
N ALA A 51 13.88 -15.41 -2.18
CA ALA A 51 13.52 -14.06 -1.73
C ALA A 51 14.66 -13.05 -1.99
N ARG A 52 15.92 -13.41 -1.70
CA ARG A 52 17.09 -12.56 -1.96
C ARG A 52 17.32 -12.33 -3.45
N GLU A 53 17.14 -13.37 -4.27
CA GLU A 53 17.27 -13.29 -5.73
C GLU A 53 16.15 -12.43 -6.36
N ASN A 54 14.92 -12.56 -5.86
CA ASN A 54 13.82 -11.69 -6.29
C ASN A 54 14.05 -10.24 -5.88
N VAL A 55 14.67 -10.00 -4.72
CA VAL A 55 15.06 -8.65 -4.27
C VAL A 55 16.17 -8.08 -5.14
N SER A 56 17.21 -8.87 -5.47
CA SER A 56 18.32 -8.40 -6.31
C SER A 56 17.92 -8.17 -7.77
N ALA A 57 16.94 -8.92 -8.27
CA ALA A 57 16.35 -8.71 -9.59
C ALA A 57 15.42 -7.48 -9.67
N SER A 58 14.89 -7.01 -8.53
CA SER A 58 13.95 -5.89 -8.43
C SER A 58 14.68 -4.56 -8.21
N LYS A 59 15.66 -4.23 -9.07
CA LYS A 59 16.24 -2.87 -9.09
C LYS A 59 15.19 -1.90 -9.62
N LEU A 60 14.92 -0.82 -8.89
CA LEU A 60 13.93 0.16 -9.29
C LEU A 60 14.51 1.00 -10.44
N LYS A 61 13.78 1.09 -11.55
CA LYS A 61 14.13 2.07 -12.59
C LYS A 61 13.92 3.46 -12.00
N GLY A 62 14.76 4.44 -12.36
CA GLY A 62 14.60 5.83 -11.90
C GLY A 62 13.25 6.47 -12.27
N THR A 63 12.51 5.86 -13.20
CA THR A 63 11.14 6.22 -13.61
C THR A 63 10.05 5.50 -12.82
N ASP A 64 10.39 4.67 -11.84
CA ASP A 64 9.41 3.95 -11.03
C ASP A 64 8.64 4.94 -10.14
N SER A 65 7.31 4.93 -10.23
CA SER A 65 6.46 5.83 -9.44
C SER A 65 6.72 5.73 -7.93
N ARG A 66 7.16 4.56 -7.43
CA ARG A 66 7.54 4.37 -6.02
C ARG A 66 8.75 5.22 -5.65
N TRP A 67 9.77 5.25 -6.51
CA TRP A 67 10.98 6.05 -6.28
C TRP A 67 10.69 7.54 -6.39
N VAL A 68 9.97 7.95 -7.44
CA VAL A 68 9.56 9.36 -7.62
C VAL A 68 8.73 9.84 -6.43
N PHE A 69 7.79 9.02 -5.96
CA PHE A 69 7.00 9.35 -4.79
C PHE A 69 7.83 9.42 -3.50
N ALA A 70 8.78 8.50 -3.30
CA ALA A 70 9.69 8.56 -2.16
C ALA A 70 10.51 9.86 -2.11
N VAL A 71 10.95 10.36 -3.27
CA VAL A 71 11.62 11.67 -3.38
C VAL A 71 10.68 12.81 -2.96
N LEU A 72 9.42 12.79 -3.39
CA LEU A 72 8.42 13.79 -2.98
C LEU A 72 8.15 13.77 -1.48
N VAL A 73 8.03 12.58 -0.88
CA VAL A 73 7.89 12.41 0.57
C VAL A 73 9.11 12.96 1.29
N SER A 74 10.32 12.61 0.85
CA SER A 74 11.58 13.06 1.45
C SER A 74 11.69 14.59 1.50
N LYS A 75 11.26 15.28 0.44
CA LYS A 75 11.21 16.75 0.37
C LYS A 75 10.13 17.37 1.27
N SER A 76 9.06 16.64 1.53
CA SER A 76 7.92 17.12 2.33
C SER A 76 8.08 16.89 3.84
N LEU A 77 9.05 16.05 4.24
CA LEU A 77 9.32 15.74 5.65
C LEU A 77 10.05 16.87 6.37
N GLU A 78 9.49 17.27 7.50
CA GLU A 78 10.03 18.28 8.39
C GLU A 78 10.68 17.66 9.64
N GLY A 79 11.40 18.47 10.41
CA GLY A 79 11.93 18.07 11.72
C GLY A 79 13.13 17.10 11.66
N GLY A 80 13.83 17.02 10.52
CA GLY A 80 15.04 16.20 10.37
C GLY A 80 14.79 14.72 10.70
N ARG A 81 15.27 14.29 11.88
CA ARG A 81 15.08 12.94 12.43
C ARG A 81 13.69 12.67 13.01
N ALA A 82 12.94 13.69 13.40
CA ALA A 82 11.57 13.50 13.87
C ALA A 82 10.64 13.01 12.74
N ALA A 83 11.04 13.25 11.48
CA ALA A 83 10.32 12.82 10.28
C ALA A 83 8.83 13.20 10.33
N ILE A 84 8.57 14.48 10.62
CA ILE A 84 7.23 14.98 10.85
C ILE A 84 6.54 15.22 9.50
N LEU A 85 5.30 14.75 9.42
CA LEU A 85 4.40 14.99 8.29
C LEU A 85 3.02 15.35 8.85
N THR A 86 2.56 16.58 8.60
CA THR A 86 1.24 17.02 9.05
C THR A 86 0.13 16.25 8.32
N PRO A 87 -1.07 16.13 8.92
CA PRO A 87 -2.20 15.44 8.29
C PRO A 87 -2.51 15.96 6.87
N GLU A 88 -2.52 17.27 6.68
CA GLU A 88 -2.85 17.91 5.40
C GLU A 88 -1.80 17.60 4.34
N LYS A 89 -0.52 17.57 4.72
CA LYS A 89 0.58 17.18 3.82
C LYS A 89 0.49 15.70 3.45
N ARG A 90 0.14 14.85 4.41
CA ARG A 90 -0.06 13.41 4.18
C ARG A 90 -1.17 13.17 3.17
N GLU A 91 -2.32 13.81 3.32
CA GLU A 91 -3.46 13.68 2.40
C GLU A 91 -3.08 14.11 0.97
N ARG A 92 -2.40 15.26 0.84
CA ARG A 92 -1.93 15.74 -0.47
C ARG A 92 -0.93 14.80 -1.13
N LEU A 93 -0.01 14.23 -0.35
CA LEU A 93 0.95 13.25 -0.85
C LEU A 93 0.27 11.97 -1.33
N VAL A 94 -0.69 11.44 -0.57
CA VAL A 94 -1.44 10.25 -0.96
C VAL A 94 -2.25 10.52 -2.23
N ALA A 95 -2.92 11.67 -2.36
CA ALA A 95 -3.62 12.05 -3.58
C ALA A 95 -2.67 12.11 -4.79
N SER A 96 -1.48 12.68 -4.60
CA SER A 96 -0.44 12.73 -5.64
C SER A 96 0.04 11.32 -6.03
N ALA A 97 0.24 10.43 -5.05
CA ALA A 97 0.64 9.05 -5.30
C ALA A 97 -0.40 8.28 -6.13
N VAL A 98 -1.67 8.45 -5.81
CA VAL A 98 -2.78 7.84 -6.56
C VAL A 98 -2.80 8.33 -8.00
N SER A 99 -2.57 9.62 -8.24
CA SER A 99 -2.44 10.16 -9.61
C SER A 99 -1.24 9.59 -10.40
N MET A 100 -0.24 9.05 -9.71
CA MET A 100 0.93 8.36 -10.31
C MET A 100 0.73 6.83 -10.47
N GLY A 101 -0.48 6.32 -10.22
CA GLY A 101 -0.82 4.89 -10.34
C GLY A 101 -0.48 4.05 -9.11
N LEU A 102 -0.12 4.65 -7.98
CA LEU A 102 0.07 3.92 -6.72
C LEU A 102 -1.27 3.69 -6.03
N ARG A 103 -1.47 2.51 -5.45
CA ARG A 103 -2.63 2.26 -4.59
C ARG A 103 -2.47 3.07 -3.29
N PRO A 104 -3.57 3.53 -2.67
CA PRO A 104 -3.49 4.28 -1.41
C PRO A 104 -2.72 3.56 -0.31
N PHE A 105 -2.86 2.23 -0.21
CA PHE A 105 -2.11 1.41 0.74
C PHE A 105 -0.59 1.47 0.47
N ASP A 106 -0.17 1.32 -0.78
CA ASP A 106 1.25 1.36 -1.16
C ASP A 106 1.84 2.76 -0.90
N ALA A 107 1.09 3.82 -1.14
CA ALA A 107 1.51 5.18 -0.79
C ALA A 107 1.81 5.33 0.71
N HIS A 108 0.95 4.78 1.58
CA HIS A 108 1.22 4.77 3.02
C HIS A 108 2.47 3.98 3.39
N LEU A 109 2.73 2.85 2.71
CA LEU A 109 3.95 2.07 2.93
C LEU A 109 5.21 2.86 2.54
N VAL A 110 5.19 3.52 1.38
CA VAL A 110 6.31 4.38 0.94
C VAL A 110 6.58 5.48 1.97
N ILE A 111 5.53 6.17 2.45
CA ILE A 111 5.66 7.21 3.48
C ILE A 111 6.31 6.64 4.75
N ALA A 112 5.85 5.47 5.20
CA ALA A 112 6.37 4.83 6.40
C ALA A 112 7.86 4.46 6.26
N ILE A 113 8.28 3.92 5.11
CA ILE A 113 9.68 3.57 4.83
C ILE A 113 10.57 4.82 4.89
N VAL A 114 10.19 5.89 4.18
CA VAL A 114 11.01 7.13 4.14
C VAL A 114 11.09 7.77 5.53
N GLN A 115 9.99 7.75 6.29
CA GLN A 115 9.98 8.23 7.67
C GLN A 115 10.85 7.39 8.60
N ASP A 116 10.84 6.07 8.45
CA ASP A 116 11.67 5.16 9.24
C ASP A 116 13.16 5.42 8.99
N CYS A 117 13.58 5.53 7.73
CA CYS A 117 14.96 5.90 7.37
C CYS A 117 15.37 7.24 8.02
N ALA A 118 14.50 8.25 7.94
CA ALA A 118 14.74 9.54 8.58
C ALA A 118 14.86 9.44 10.13
N ARG A 119 14.03 8.63 10.79
CA ARG A 119 14.08 8.42 12.25
C ARG A 119 15.36 7.71 12.69
N CYS A 120 15.80 6.73 11.92
CA CYS A 120 17.08 6.06 12.13
C CYS A 120 18.28 7.00 11.92
N GLY A 121 18.07 8.17 11.31
CA GLY A 121 19.14 9.13 11.02
C GLY A 121 19.94 8.79 9.76
N HIS A 122 19.43 7.89 8.93
CA HIS A 122 19.99 7.60 7.61
C HIS A 122 19.54 8.67 6.60
N ASP A 123 20.27 8.75 5.49
CA ASP A 123 19.80 9.48 4.33
C ASP A 123 18.44 8.91 3.88
N ARG A 124 17.49 9.81 3.62
CA ARG A 124 16.08 9.48 3.33
C ARG A 124 15.90 8.70 2.03
N LEU A 125 16.92 8.69 1.18
CA LEU A 125 16.94 8.10 -0.16
C LEU A 125 18.24 7.31 -0.34
N CYS A 126 18.51 6.38 0.57
CA CYS A 126 19.68 5.49 0.49
C CYS A 126 19.33 4.16 -0.17
N GLU A 127 20.35 3.32 -0.41
CA GLU A 127 20.19 1.97 -0.99
C GLU A 127 19.22 1.10 -0.17
N GLU A 128 19.19 1.27 1.16
CA GLU A 128 18.23 0.57 2.02
C GLU A 128 16.78 0.99 1.72
N THR A 129 16.54 2.28 1.47
CA THR A 129 15.23 2.78 1.04
C THR A 129 14.83 2.15 -0.29
N GLU A 130 15.73 2.12 -1.27
CA GLU A 130 15.48 1.48 -2.58
C GLU A 130 15.13 -0.01 -2.43
N SER A 131 15.91 -0.74 -1.62
CA SER A 131 15.70 -2.15 -1.33
C SER A 131 14.34 -2.42 -0.67
N ARG A 132 13.91 -1.56 0.27
CA ARG A 132 12.59 -1.69 0.91
C ARG A 132 11.44 -1.31 -0.03
N LEU A 133 11.64 -0.34 -0.92
CA LEU A 133 10.64 0.06 -1.92
C LEU A 133 10.41 -1.04 -2.97
N SER A 134 11.43 -1.82 -3.32
CA SER A 134 11.31 -2.93 -4.27
C SER A 134 10.36 -4.05 -3.81
N LEU A 135 10.13 -4.15 -2.50
CA LEU A 135 9.19 -5.08 -1.87
C LEU A 135 7.72 -4.66 -2.04
N ILE A 136 7.46 -3.38 -2.31
CA ILE A 136 6.12 -2.88 -2.60
C ILE A 136 5.72 -3.35 -3.98
N ARG A 137 4.44 -3.66 -4.23
CA ARG A 137 3.98 -4.02 -5.57
C ARG A 137 4.29 -2.88 -6.56
N PRO A 138 4.78 -3.17 -7.78
CA PRO A 138 4.93 -2.14 -8.80
C PRO A 138 3.57 -1.45 -9.08
N PRO A 139 3.60 -0.19 -9.52
CA PRO A 139 2.38 0.53 -9.86
C PRO A 139 1.63 -0.27 -10.94
N GLU A 140 0.32 -0.40 -10.76
CA GLU A 140 -0.52 -0.96 -11.81
C GLU A 140 -0.55 0.09 -12.93
N GLU A 141 -0.06 -0.27 -14.12
CA GLU A 141 -0.26 0.53 -15.34
C GLU A 141 -1.76 0.74 -15.46
N SER A 142 -2.23 1.90 -15.00
CA SER A 142 -3.65 2.15 -14.87
C SER A 142 -4.20 2.17 -16.29
N ALA A 143 -4.88 1.10 -16.66
CA ALA A 143 -5.74 1.06 -17.83
C ALA A 143 -6.60 2.32 -17.78
N SER A 144 -6.41 3.19 -18.77
CA SER A 144 -7.15 4.42 -18.95
C SER A 144 -8.66 4.14 -18.93
N ALA A 145 -9.35 4.44 -17.82
CA ALA A 145 -10.81 4.50 -17.64
C ALA A 145 -11.09 4.53 -16.11
N THR A 146 -11.93 5.33 -15.49
CA THR A 146 -12.92 6.33 -15.90
C THR A 146 -13.25 7.12 -14.64
N THR A 147 -13.44 8.44 -14.80
CA THR A 147 -14.20 9.37 -13.96
C THR A 147 -15.04 8.69 -12.85
N GLY A 148 -14.53 8.69 -11.62
CA GLY A 148 -15.19 8.10 -10.45
C GLY A 148 -15.20 9.08 -9.28
N ALA A 149 -16.23 9.92 -9.27
CA ALA A 149 -16.59 10.89 -8.25
C ALA A 149 -16.35 10.46 -6.79
N TRP A 150 -15.36 11.07 -6.14
CA TRP A 150 -15.31 11.37 -4.70
C TRP A 150 -15.05 12.88 -4.63
N GLY A 151 -16.05 13.77 -4.64
CA GLY A 151 -17.01 14.00 -3.56
C GLY A 151 -16.68 15.36 -2.92
N LEU A 152 -17.62 16.32 -3.01
CA LEU A 152 -17.72 17.61 -2.28
C LEU A 152 -17.36 18.98 -2.89
N ASN A 153 -16.81 19.14 -4.11
CA ASN A 153 -16.56 20.51 -4.64
C ASN A 153 -17.27 20.89 -5.96
N GLY A 154 -18.14 20.04 -6.50
CA GLY A 154 -18.78 20.28 -7.81
C GLY A 154 -19.96 21.26 -7.83
N TRP A 155 -20.53 21.64 -6.68
CA TRP A 155 -21.77 22.41 -6.63
C TRP A 155 -21.60 23.94 -6.63
N LEU A 156 -20.38 24.47 -6.50
CA LEU A 156 -20.18 25.93 -6.47
C LEU A 156 -19.85 26.56 -7.83
N ALA A 157 -19.54 25.77 -8.86
CA ALA A 157 -19.19 26.33 -10.18
C ALA A 157 -20.40 26.54 -11.13
N ALA A 158 -21.53 25.86 -10.90
CA ALA A 158 -22.71 26.00 -11.77
C ALA A 158 -23.63 27.17 -11.39
N GLY A 159 -23.58 27.65 -10.13
CA GLY A 159 -24.41 28.78 -9.67
C GLY A 159 -23.93 30.16 -10.13
N SER A 160 -22.64 30.32 -10.42
CA SER A 160 -22.05 31.64 -10.73
C SER A 160 -22.37 32.13 -12.15
N ILE A 161 -22.56 31.21 -13.11
CA ILE A 161 -22.81 31.58 -14.51
C ILE A 161 -24.28 31.99 -14.73
N ALA A 162 -25.22 31.39 -13.99
CA ALA A 162 -26.64 31.73 -14.08
C ALA A 162 -26.98 33.11 -13.49
N LEU A 163 -26.31 33.51 -12.40
CA LEU A 163 -26.53 34.81 -11.75
C LEU A 163 -25.93 35.98 -12.54
N GLY A 164 -24.79 35.76 -13.22
CA GLY A 164 -24.14 36.79 -14.05
C GLY A 164 -24.93 37.15 -15.31
N LEU A 165 -25.48 36.16 -16.01
CA LEU A 165 -26.26 36.39 -17.23
C LEU A 165 -27.64 37.02 -16.93
N GLY A 166 -28.28 36.64 -15.82
CA GLY A 166 -29.55 37.22 -15.40
C GLY A 166 -29.45 38.71 -15.06
N LEU A 167 -28.39 39.12 -14.35
CA LEU A 167 -28.18 40.53 -13.98
C LEU A 167 -27.87 41.42 -15.19
N ALA A 168 -27.06 40.91 -16.13
CA ALA A 168 -26.73 41.63 -17.36
C ALA A 168 -27.96 41.80 -18.27
N LEU A 169 -28.79 40.77 -18.39
CA LEU A 169 -30.01 40.82 -19.21
C LEU A 169 -31.08 41.73 -18.58
N TRP A 170 -31.21 41.76 -17.25
CA TRP A 170 -32.12 42.67 -16.54
C TRP A 170 -31.71 44.14 -16.69
N LEU A 171 -30.41 44.46 -16.63
CA LEU A 171 -29.92 45.82 -16.87
C LEU A 171 -30.15 46.30 -18.31
N ILE A 172 -30.13 45.39 -19.29
CA ILE A 172 -30.36 45.74 -20.70
C ILE A 172 -31.86 45.92 -21.00
N LEU A 173 -32.76 45.16 -20.36
CA LEU A 173 -34.21 45.28 -20.56
C LEU A 173 -34.91 46.28 -19.64
N GLY A 174 -34.33 46.62 -18.47
CA GLY A 174 -34.95 47.49 -17.47
C GLY A 174 -34.70 49.00 -17.64
N VAL A 175 -33.95 49.42 -18.67
CA VAL A 175 -33.60 50.83 -18.93
C VAL A 175 -34.34 51.38 -20.16
N ARG A 176 -35.62 51.01 -20.32
CA ARG A 176 -36.52 51.63 -21.30
C ARG A 176 -37.80 52.10 -20.67
#